data_AF-A0A0G0N364-F1
#
_entry.id   AF-A0A0G0N364-F1
#
_cell.length_a   1.000
_cell.length_b   1.000
_cell.length_c   1.000
_cell.angle_alpha   90.00
_cell.angle_beta   90.00
_cell.angle_gamma   90.00
#
_symmetry.space_group_name_H-M   'P 1'
#
loop_
_entity.id
_entity.type
_entity.pdbx_description
1 polymer ?
#
loop_
_entity_poly.entity_id
_entity_poly.type
_entity_poly.pdbx_seq_one_letter_code
_entity_poly.pdbx_strand_id
1 'polypeptide(L)' 'MGAYNFTKERKKIYQLHVEGKFFRDIAKECKISATRAHQIIRRIEENVPKEELEKIRAQVARQKHVHLN' A
#
# COMPACT_ATOMS: atom_id res chain seq x y z
N MET A 1 -13.21 -17.68 -7.19
CA MET A 1 -12.66 -16.53 -6.44
C MET A 1 -11.75 -15.78 -7.38
N GLY A 2 -12.19 -14.62 -7.89
CA GLY A 2 -11.45 -13.86 -8.91
C GLY A 2 -10.20 -13.23 -8.32
N ALA A 3 -9.08 -13.32 -9.04
CA ALA A 3 -7.82 -12.68 -8.68
C ALA A 3 -8.07 -11.20 -8.32
N TYR A 4 -7.72 -10.81 -7.09
CA TYR A 4 -7.87 -9.41 -6.68
C TYR A 4 -7.04 -8.54 -7.62
N ASN A 5 -7.71 -7.65 -8.35
CA ASN A 5 -7.06 -6.84 -9.37
C ASN A 5 -6.15 -5.82 -8.69
N PHE A 6 -4.87 -6.17 -8.57
CA PHE A 6 -3.83 -5.40 -7.89
C PHE A 6 -3.31 -4.32 -8.82
N THR A 7 -4.14 -3.30 -9.06
CA THR A 7 -3.79 -2.19 -9.95
C THR A 7 -2.57 -1.42 -9.43
N LYS A 8 -1.84 -0.76 -10.34
CA LYS A 8 -0.69 0.10 -9.99
C LYS A 8 -1.03 1.12 -8.90
N GLU A 9 -2.24 1.68 -8.96
CA GLU A 9 -2.74 2.64 -7.97
C GLU A 9 -2.94 2.01 -6.58
N ARG A 10 -3.57 0.82 -6.51
CA ARG A 10 -3.75 0.09 -5.24
C ARG A 10 -2.43 -0.33 -4.62
N LYS A 11 -1.48 -0.77 -5.46
CA LYS A 11 -0.11 -1.09 -5.03
C LYS A 11 0.57 0.14 -4.43
N LYS A 12 0.46 1.30 -5.08
CA LYS A 12 1.02 2.56 -4.57
C LYS A 12 0.40 2.94 -3.22
N ILE A 13 -0.93 2.89 -3.10
CA ILE A 13 -1.63 3.19 -1.83
C ILE A 13 -1.12 2.29 -0.69
N TYR A 14 -0.96 0.99 -0.96
CA TYR A 14 -0.46 0.05 0.04
C TYR A 14 1.02 0.27 0.38
N GLN A 15 1.86 0.59 -0.60
CA GLN A 15 3.27 0.95 -0.38
C GLN A 15 3.39 2.14 0.57
N LEU A 16 2.64 3.22 0.32
CA LEU A 16 2.64 4.41 1.17
C LEU A 16 2.16 4.11 2.60
N HIS A 17 1.19 3.20 2.75
CA HIS A 17 0.75 2.73 4.06
C HIS A 17 1.86 1.97 4.80
N VAL A 18 2.54 1.06 4.11
CA VAL A 18 3.65 0.28 4.65
C VAL A 18 4.88 1.16 4.96
N GLU A 19 5.07 2.26 4.23
CA GLU A 19 6.08 3.29 4.54
C GLU A 19 5.81 3.99 5.88
N GLY A 20 4.57 3.92 6.38
CA GLY A 20 4.10 4.54 7.62
C GLY A 20 3.38 5.87 7.42
N LYS A 21 2.98 6.24 6.19
CA LYS A 21 2.23 7.49 5.95
C LYS A 21 0.82 7.40 6.53
N PHE A 22 0.32 8.53 7.04
CA PHE A 22 -1.07 8.61 7.51
C PHE A 22 -2.06 8.58 6.35
N PHE A 23 -3.27 8.06 6.60
CA PHE A 23 -4.32 7.99 5.57
C PHE A 23 -4.65 9.34 4.94
N ARG A 24 -4.51 10.45 5.68
CA ARG A 24 -4.71 11.81 5.14
C ARG A 24 -3.66 12.17 4.08
N ASP A 25 -2.40 11.81 4.31
CA ASP A 25 -1.31 12.08 3.38
C ASP A 25 -1.39 11.18 2.15
N ILE A 26 -1.68 9.90 2.35
CA ILE A 26 -1.93 8.94 1.26
C ILE A 26 -3.09 9.44 0.38
N ALA A 27 -4.18 9.89 1.01
CA ALA A 27 -5.34 10.42 0.31
C ALA A 27 -4.99 11.65 -0.54
N LYS A 28 -4.20 12.58 0.01
CA LYS A 28 -3.73 13.77 -0.71
C LYS A 28 -2.84 13.39 -1.90
N GLU A 29 -1.90 12.47 -1.71
CA GLU A 29 -0.96 12.05 -2.76
C GLU A 29 -1.66 11.28 -3.89
N CYS A 30 -2.64 10.44 -3.53
CA CYS A 30 -3.40 9.62 -4.47
C CYS A 30 -4.67 10.30 -5.01
N LYS A 31 -4.94 11.56 -4.62
CA LYS A 31 -6.13 12.33 -5.03
C LYS A 31 -7.45 11.58 -4.74
N ILE A 32 -7.55 10.94 -3.58
CA ILE A 32 -8.74 10.23 -3.09
C ILE A 32 -9.13 10.72 -1.70
N SER A 33 -10.25 10.25 -1.14
CA SER A 33 -10.60 10.54 0.26
C SER A 33 -9.84 9.61 1.22
N ALA A 34 -9.62 10.06 2.46
CA ALA A 34 -9.00 9.24 3.52
C ALA A 34 -9.81 7.96 3.81
N THR A 35 -11.14 8.06 3.80
CA THR A 35 -12.03 6.90 3.91
C THR A 35 -11.81 5.92 2.77
N ARG A 36 -11.62 6.41 1.54
CA ARG A 36 -11.36 5.56 0.38
C ARG A 36 -9.99 4.89 0.47
N ALA A 37 -8.96 5.59 0.93
CA ALA A 37 -7.64 5.01 1.18
C ALA A 37 -7.71 3.86 2.20
N HIS A 38 -8.40 4.08 3.33
CA HIS A 38 -8.60 3.04 4.34
C HIS A 38 -9.35 1.82 3.79
N GLN A 39 -10.45 2.03 3.05
CA GLN A 39 -11.19 0.92 2.42
C GLN A 39 -10.34 0.12 1.43
N ILE A 40 -9.50 0.79 0.65
CA ILE A 40 -8.61 0.14 -0.31
C ILE A 40 -7.57 -0.71 0.42
N ILE A 41 -6.92 -0.16 1.45
CA ILE A 41 -5.91 -0.87 2.24
C ILE A 41 -6.52 -2.11 2.89
N ARG A 42 -7.67 -1.97 3.54
CA ARG A 42 -8.39 -3.10 4.15
C ARG A 42 -8.71 -4.20 3.14
N ARG A 43 -9.23 -3.84 1.96
CA ARG A 43 -9.51 -4.82 0.89
C ARG A 43 -8.24 -5.50 0.37
N ILE A 44 -7.12 -4.79 0.32
CA ILE A 44 -5.83 -5.38 -0.05
C ILE A 44 -5.43 -6.43 0.99
N GLU A 45 -5.49 -6.10 2.28
CA GLU A 45 -5.11 -7.03 3.36
C GLU A 45 -6.03 -8.25 3.45
N GLU A 46 -7.31 -8.10 3.13
CA GLU A 46 -8.30 -9.19 3.14
C GLU A 46 -8.20 -10.10 1.91
N ASN A 47 -7.81 -9.58 0.74
CA ASN A 47 -7.90 -10.31 -0.53
C ASN A 47 -6.55 -10.70 -1.16
N VAL A 48 -5.44 -10.12 -0.69
CA VAL A 48 -4.10 -10.42 -1.23
C VAL A 48 -3.39 -11.41 -0.31
N PRO A 49 -2.79 -12.49 -0.84
CA PRO A 49 -2.03 -13.44 -0.05
C PRO A 49 -0.92 -12.77 0.76
N LYS A 50 -0.70 -13.25 1.99
CA LYS A 50 0.31 -12.69 2.90
C LYS A 50 1.70 -12.60 2.27
N GLU A 51 2.10 -13.63 1.51
CA GLU A 51 3.40 -13.67 0.81
C GLU A 51 3.59 -12.49 -0.15
N GLU A 52 2.53 -12.07 -0.86
CA GLU A 52 2.59 -10.91 -1.76
C GLU A 52 2.67 -9.60 -0.99
N LEU A 53 1.96 -9.49 0.14
CA LEU A 53 2.05 -8.33 1.03
C LEU A 53 3.46 -8.21 1.64
N GLU A 54 4.08 -9.34 2.02
CA GLU A 54 5.43 -9.41 2.55
C GLU A 54 6.48 -8.99 1.53
N LYS A 55 6.34 -9.39 0.25
CA LYS A 55 7.22 -8.90 -0.83
C LYS A 55 7.18 -7.37 -0.94
N ILE A 56 6.00 -6.76 -0.79
CA ILE A 56 5.87 -5.30 -0.82
C ILE A 56 6.52 -4.68 0.41
N ARG A 57 6.30 -5.25 1.61
CA ARG A 57 6.96 -4.80 2.86
C ARG A 57 8.47 -4.86 2.77
N ALA A 58 9.03 -5.97 2.28
CA ALA A 58 10.46 -6.14 2.06
C ALA A 58 11.01 -5.16 1.01
N GLN A 59 10.24 -4.85 -0.04
CA GLN A 59 10.65 -3.87 -1.05
C GLN A 59 10.70 -2.45 -0.47
N VAL A 60 9.72 -2.06 0.35
CA VAL A 60 9.69 -0.75 1.01
C VAL A 60 10.81 -0.64 2.05
N ALA A 61 11.03 -1.68 2.85
CA ALA A 61 12.13 -1.72 3.84
C ALA A 61 13.50 -1.54 3.17
N ARG A 62 13.74 -2.20 2.03
CA ARG A 62 14.98 -2.04 1.25
C ARG A 62 15.16 -0.61 0.73
N GLN A 63 14.09 0.04 0.27
CA GLN A 63 14.16 1.43 -0.21
C GLN A 63 14.48 2.42 0.92
N LYS A 64 13.94 2.24 2.13
CA LYS A 64 14.32 3.05 3.30
C LYS A 64 15.82 2.95 3.60
N HIS A 65 16.41 1.77 3.44
CA HIS A 65 17.82 1.54 3.72
C HIS A 65 18.77 2.21 2.71
N VAL A 66 18.29 2.48 1.48
CA VAL A 66 19.08 3.18 0.44
C VAL A 66 19.04 4.70 0.60
N HIS A 67 17.97 5.25 1.20
CA HIS A 67 17.79 6.70 1.36
C HIS A 67 18.43 7.29 2.64
N LEU A 68 19.06 6.45 3.45
CA LEU A 68 19.75 6.82 4.70
C LEU A 68 21.29 6.85 4.57
N ASN A 69 21.80 6.75 3.34
CA ASN A 69 23.22 6.84 3.00
C ASN A 69 23.49 8.11 2.17
#